data_AF-A0A1G6V3I8-F1
#
_entry.id   AF-A0A1G6V3I8-F1
#
_cell.length_a   1.000
_cell.length_b   1.000
_cell.length_c   1.000
_cell.angle_alpha   90.00
_cell.angle_beta   90.00
_cell.angle_gamma   90.00
#
_symmetry.space_group_name_H-M   'P 1'
#
loop_
_entity.id
_entity.type
_entity.pdbx_description
1 polymer ?
#
loop_
_entity_poly.entity_id
_entity_poly.type
_entity_poly.pdbx_seq_one_letter_code
_entity_poly.pdbx_strand_id
1 'polypeptide(L)'
;MTDVLTQTAPEETSERLVPGLGDEPGGAAAEVLPPALLRRVRAGRNTAFDRLVFDLDGPVPGVRVQYVPELRHEGSGEVVPLRGRAVVQVDLSPAAAHTDDGRPTLTGPLPDLTGFAAFRQVADAGDFEAQLTWGIGVAARTGIRATTLTGPTRVAVDVWHAEPGTGDQLLRRGDVGAGVATWQWRLVQALRRPLAVDEHFGPATERATRDFQHAQHLTADGVVGPRSRAAMAAVLGL
;
A
#
# COMPACT_ATOMS: atom_id res chain seq x y z
N MET A 1 -20.49 -22.54 -73.87
CA MET A 1 -19.48 -23.20 -74.71
C MET A 1 -18.20 -22.41 -74.52
N THR A 2 -17.30 -22.85 -73.63
CA THR A 2 -16.18 -23.79 -73.92
C THR A 2 -15.15 -23.07 -74.80
N ASP A 3 -13.84 -23.06 -74.59
CA ASP A 3 -12.88 -23.37 -73.52
C ASP A 3 -11.49 -22.99 -74.10
N VAL A 4 -10.52 -22.74 -73.23
CA VAL A 4 -9.05 -22.98 -73.33
C VAL A 4 -8.23 -22.65 -74.61
N LEU A 5 -7.03 -22.05 -74.36
CA LEU A 5 -5.66 -22.38 -74.85
C LEU A 5 -4.75 -21.14 -74.56
N THR A 6 -3.55 -21.14 -73.97
CA THR A 6 -2.51 -22.14 -73.66
C THR A 6 -1.51 -21.57 -72.62
N GLN A 7 -0.79 -22.47 -71.93
CA GLN A 7 0.29 -22.36 -70.94
C GLN A 7 1.62 -21.79 -71.52
N THR A 8 2.58 -21.22 -70.75
CA THR A 8 3.87 -21.85 -70.31
C THR A 8 4.71 -20.89 -69.41
N ALA A 9 5.54 -21.51 -68.55
CA ALA A 9 6.28 -21.10 -67.33
C ALA A 9 7.44 -20.06 -67.44
N PRO A 10 8.03 -19.62 -66.29
CA PRO A 10 9.41 -19.15 -66.22
C PRO A 10 10.39 -20.16 -65.57
N GLU A 11 11.68 -19.91 -65.83
CA GLU A 11 12.87 -20.77 -65.77
C GLU A 11 13.34 -21.25 -64.38
N GLU A 12 13.88 -22.48 -64.35
CA GLU A 12 14.86 -22.95 -63.35
C GLU A 12 16.27 -22.47 -63.73
N THR A 13 17.14 -22.12 -62.76
CA THR A 13 18.57 -22.49 -62.79
C THR A 13 19.19 -22.47 -61.38
N SER A 14 19.35 -23.69 -60.86
CA SER A 14 20.47 -24.28 -60.11
C SER A 14 21.00 -23.71 -58.79
N GLU A 15 20.82 -24.55 -57.76
CA GLU A 15 21.58 -24.64 -56.51
C GLU A 15 23.10 -24.70 -56.70
N ARG A 16 23.82 -24.00 -55.81
CA ARG A 16 25.17 -24.39 -55.37
C ARG A 16 25.19 -24.54 -53.85
N LEU A 17 25.43 -25.77 -53.43
CA LEU A 17 25.72 -26.22 -52.07
C LEU A 17 27.03 -25.61 -51.55
N VAL A 18 27.01 -25.02 -50.36
CA VAL A 18 28.19 -24.88 -49.48
C VAL A 18 27.85 -25.43 -48.08
N PRO A 19 28.70 -26.29 -47.50
CA PRO A 19 28.43 -27.01 -46.25
C PRO A 19 28.91 -26.24 -45.02
N GLY A 20 28.29 -26.53 -43.87
CA GLY A 20 28.87 -26.26 -42.54
C GLY A 20 27.89 -25.70 -41.52
N LEU A 21 27.30 -26.58 -40.72
CA LEU A 21 26.81 -26.22 -39.39
C LEU A 21 28.00 -25.70 -38.57
N GLY A 22 27.99 -24.41 -38.27
CA GLY A 22 28.71 -23.83 -37.14
C GLY A 22 27.68 -23.43 -36.09
N ASP A 23 27.76 -24.04 -34.91
CA ASP A 23 27.02 -23.64 -33.72
C ASP A 23 27.31 -22.16 -33.41
N GLU A 24 26.30 -21.30 -33.48
CA GLU A 24 26.34 -19.96 -32.90
C GLU A 24 25.74 -20.03 -31.48
N PRO A 25 26.52 -20.00 -30.39
CA PRO A 25 25.98 -19.80 -29.06
C PRO A 25 25.78 -18.29 -28.88
N GLY A 26 24.64 -17.77 -29.35
CA GLY A 26 24.40 -16.34 -29.42
C GLY A 26 23.05 -15.88 -28.85
N GLY A 27 22.34 -16.73 -28.12
CA GLY A 27 21.24 -16.26 -27.27
C GLY A 27 21.85 -15.59 -26.05
N ALA A 28 21.98 -14.27 -26.05
CA ALA A 28 22.23 -13.53 -24.82
C ALA A 28 21.08 -13.89 -23.86
N ALA A 29 21.34 -14.78 -22.91
CA ALA A 29 20.43 -15.06 -21.82
C ALA A 29 20.09 -13.72 -21.20
N ALA A 30 18.81 -13.34 -21.20
CA ALA A 30 18.35 -12.14 -20.52
C ALA A 30 18.94 -12.18 -19.10
N GLU A 31 19.76 -11.18 -18.75
CA GLU A 31 20.40 -11.12 -17.45
C GLU A 31 19.30 -11.15 -16.40
N VAL A 32 19.21 -12.27 -15.67
CA VAL A 32 18.23 -12.43 -14.60
C VAL A 32 18.68 -11.52 -13.48
N LEU A 33 18.10 -10.33 -13.43
CA LEU A 33 18.41 -9.36 -12.39
C LEU A 33 18.05 -9.96 -11.02
N PRO A 34 18.92 -9.80 -10.00
CA PRO A 34 18.64 -10.28 -8.67
C PRO A 34 17.40 -9.57 -8.09
N PRO A 35 16.65 -10.21 -7.18
CA PRO A 35 15.49 -9.60 -6.55
C PRO A 35 15.86 -8.38 -5.71
N ALA A 36 14.92 -7.46 -5.55
CA ALA A 36 15.05 -6.36 -4.61
C ALA A 36 15.04 -6.90 -3.16
N LEU A 37 16.07 -6.59 -2.37
CA LEU A 37 16.20 -7.09 -1.00
C LEU A 37 15.58 -6.11 0.01
N LEU A 38 14.60 -6.57 0.78
CA LEU A 38 13.98 -5.77 1.84
C LEU A 38 14.98 -5.51 2.97
N ARG A 39 15.17 -4.24 3.32
CA ARG A 39 16.07 -3.83 4.41
C ARG A 39 15.33 -3.34 5.63
N ARG A 40 14.21 -2.64 5.43
CA ARG A 40 13.45 -2.04 6.53
C ARG A 40 12.00 -1.81 6.13
N VAL A 41 11.12 -1.92 7.11
CA VAL A 41 9.74 -1.42 7.02
C VAL A 41 9.62 -0.24 7.96
N ARG A 42 9.11 0.89 7.47
CA ARG A 42 8.91 2.11 8.26
C ARG A 42 7.49 2.64 8.10
N ALA A 43 6.99 3.35 9.10
CA ALA A 43 5.69 4.01 9.05
C ALA A 43 5.84 5.52 9.29
N GLY A 44 5.03 6.31 8.59
CA GLY A 44 4.97 7.77 8.74
C GLY A 44 3.52 8.27 8.72
N ARG A 45 3.23 9.23 9.58
CA ARG A 45 1.91 9.87 9.68
C ARG A 45 1.88 11.13 8.81
N ASN A 46 0.80 11.32 8.04
CA ASN A 46 0.58 12.53 7.25
C ASN A 46 -0.83 13.07 7.52
N THR A 47 -1.17 14.22 6.91
CA THR A 47 -2.47 14.89 7.13
C THR A 47 -3.68 14.11 6.63
N ALA A 48 -3.53 13.43 5.49
CA ALA A 48 -4.63 12.76 4.79
C ALA A 48 -4.46 11.24 4.69
N PHE A 49 -3.28 10.72 5.01
CA PHE A 49 -2.96 9.31 4.87
C PHE A 49 -1.85 8.90 5.85
N ASP A 50 -1.83 7.62 6.18
CA ASP A 50 -0.64 6.99 6.76
C ASP A 50 0.16 6.31 5.66
N ARG A 51 1.48 6.34 5.78
CA ARG A 51 2.40 5.79 4.79
C ARG A 51 3.23 4.68 5.42
N LEU A 52 3.18 3.50 4.83
CA LEU A 52 4.13 2.41 5.10
C LEU A 52 5.17 2.41 3.99
N VAL A 53 6.46 2.29 4.33
CA VAL A 53 7.56 2.30 3.37
C VAL A 53 8.41 1.05 3.52
N PHE A 54 8.58 0.33 2.42
CA PHE A 54 9.55 -0.76 2.28
C PHE A 54 10.84 -0.16 1.68
N ASP A 55 11.89 -0.08 2.47
CA ASP A 55 13.23 0.29 2.00
C ASP A 55 13.89 -0.95 1.40
N LEU A 56 14.32 -0.87 0.13
CA LEU A 56 14.82 -2.00 -0.65
C LEU A 56 16.21 -1.67 -1.22
N ASP A 57 17.08 -2.67 -1.26
CA ASP A 57 18.32 -2.63 -2.04
C ASP A 57 18.11 -3.38 -3.36
N GLY A 58 18.64 -2.86 -4.46
CA GLY A 58 18.55 -3.49 -5.77
C GLY A 58 17.50 -2.85 -6.69
N PRO A 59 17.04 -3.59 -7.73
CA PRO A 59 16.17 -3.04 -8.76
C PRO A 59 14.81 -2.64 -8.20
N VAL A 60 14.06 -1.87 -8.99
CA VAL A 60 12.67 -1.54 -8.67
C VAL A 60 11.80 -2.79 -8.88
N PRO A 61 11.13 -3.32 -7.84
CA PRO A 61 10.19 -4.41 -8.04
C PRO A 61 8.89 -3.90 -8.68
N GLY A 62 8.19 -4.79 -9.37
CA GLY A 62 6.76 -4.63 -9.60
C GLY A 62 5.99 -4.62 -8.28
N VAL A 63 4.90 -3.85 -8.24
CA VAL A 63 4.13 -3.60 -7.02
C VAL A 63 2.66 -3.87 -7.28
N ARG A 64 2.04 -4.70 -6.45
CA ARG A 64 0.59 -4.86 -6.37
C ARG A 64 0.13 -4.53 -4.95
N VAL A 65 -0.87 -3.67 -4.84
CA VAL A 65 -1.50 -3.36 -3.56
C VAL A 65 -3.00 -3.45 -3.73
N GLN A 66 -3.65 -4.24 -2.87
CA GLN A 66 -5.08 -4.50 -2.98
C GLN A 66 -5.70 -4.82 -1.64
N TYR A 67 -7.00 -4.57 -1.50
CA TYR A 67 -7.75 -5.07 -0.36
C TYR A 67 -8.11 -6.55 -0.57
N VAL A 68 -7.90 -7.34 0.46
CA VAL A 68 -8.27 -8.76 0.50
C VAL A 68 -9.22 -9.03 1.67
N PRO A 69 -10.09 -10.06 1.60
CA PRO A 69 -10.93 -10.44 2.72
C PRO A 69 -10.11 -10.84 3.97
N GLU A 70 -8.99 -11.51 3.74
CA GLU A 70 -8.04 -11.96 4.75
C GLU A 70 -6.65 -12.13 4.11
N LEU A 71 -5.59 -11.98 4.91
CA LEU A 71 -4.23 -12.29 4.46
C LEU A 71 -3.96 -13.76 4.70
N ARG A 72 -3.30 -14.43 3.77
CA ARG A 72 -2.90 -15.84 3.90
C ARG A 72 -1.41 -16.01 3.62
N HIS A 73 -0.79 -16.95 4.32
CA HIS A 73 0.58 -17.33 4.05
C HIS A 73 0.72 -17.95 2.68
N GLU A 74 1.74 -17.53 1.94
CA GLU A 74 2.08 -18.12 0.65
C GLU A 74 2.48 -19.59 0.84
N GLY A 75 1.98 -20.46 -0.04
CA GLY A 75 2.21 -21.91 0.03
C GLY A 75 1.29 -22.65 1.02
N SER A 76 1.25 -22.28 2.31
CA SER A 76 0.42 -23.00 3.30
C SER A 76 -1.06 -22.61 3.25
N GLY A 77 -1.37 -21.39 2.82
CA GLY A 77 -2.71 -20.85 2.81
C GLY A 77 -3.28 -20.52 4.19
N GLU A 78 -2.51 -20.68 5.28
CA GLU A 78 -2.96 -20.33 6.63
C GLU A 78 -3.25 -18.84 6.77
N VAL A 79 -4.29 -18.48 7.53
CA VAL A 79 -4.67 -17.07 7.71
C VAL A 79 -3.67 -16.38 8.63
N VAL A 80 -3.16 -15.23 8.20
CA VAL A 80 -2.34 -14.33 9.02
C VAL A 80 -3.28 -13.35 9.73
N PRO A 81 -3.49 -13.48 11.06
CA PRO A 81 -4.42 -12.62 11.78
C PRO A 81 -3.86 -11.19 11.88
N LEU A 82 -4.57 -10.25 11.26
CA LEU A 82 -4.27 -8.82 11.34
C LEU A 82 -5.36 -8.09 12.12
N ARG A 83 -4.96 -7.23 13.06
CA ARG A 83 -5.88 -6.28 13.71
C ARG A 83 -6.44 -5.31 12.68
N GLY A 84 -7.67 -4.86 12.89
CA GLY A 84 -8.35 -3.90 12.01
C GLY A 84 -9.69 -4.42 11.53
N ARG A 85 -10.31 -3.67 10.61
CA ARG A 85 -11.60 -4.01 9.98
C ARG A 85 -11.47 -4.37 8.50
N ALA A 86 -10.30 -4.12 7.91
CA ALA A 86 -9.97 -4.50 6.55
C ALA A 86 -8.47 -4.82 6.45
N VAL A 87 -8.09 -5.55 5.40
CA VAL A 87 -6.73 -5.99 5.16
C VAL A 87 -6.27 -5.49 3.78
N VAL A 88 -5.11 -4.85 3.74
CA VAL A 88 -4.40 -4.50 2.51
C VAL A 88 -3.25 -5.48 2.34
N GLN A 89 -3.23 -6.21 1.23
CA GLN A 89 -2.10 -7.04 0.81
C GLN A 89 -1.18 -6.23 -0.11
N VAL A 90 0.13 -6.40 0.08
CA VAL A 90 1.21 -5.80 -0.70
C VAL A 90 2.07 -6.92 -1.24
N ASP A 91 2.11 -7.07 -2.56
CA ASP A 91 2.98 -8.01 -3.26
C ASP A 91 4.08 -7.22 -3.99
N LEU A 92 5.33 -7.60 -3.73
CA LEU A 92 6.51 -7.04 -4.40
C LEU A 92 7.20 -8.15 -5.19
N SER A 93 7.46 -7.94 -6.47
CA SER A 93 8.15 -8.93 -7.31
C SER A 93 8.89 -8.30 -8.50
N PRO A 94 10.15 -8.69 -8.78
CA PRO A 94 10.96 -9.62 -8.01
C PRO A 94 11.51 -8.97 -6.72
N ALA A 95 11.23 -9.55 -5.56
CA ALA A 95 11.71 -9.07 -4.27
C ALA A 95 11.87 -10.21 -3.25
N ALA A 96 12.73 -10.03 -2.26
CA ALA A 96 12.97 -11.01 -1.19
C ALA A 96 13.33 -10.33 0.14
N ALA A 97 13.04 -10.99 1.26
CA ALA A 97 13.47 -10.63 2.60
C ALA A 97 14.56 -11.57 3.16
N HIS A 98 15.20 -12.36 2.29
CA HIS A 98 16.38 -13.16 2.57
C HIS A 98 17.43 -13.06 1.45
N THR A 99 18.68 -13.38 1.77
CA THR A 99 19.76 -13.61 0.78
C THR A 99 19.67 -15.03 0.22
N ASP A 100 20.38 -15.33 -0.88
CA ASP A 100 20.44 -16.69 -1.46
C ASP A 100 20.86 -17.79 -0.46
N ASP A 101 21.72 -17.46 0.52
CA ASP A 101 22.10 -18.37 1.62
C ASP A 101 21.03 -18.53 2.73
N GLY A 102 19.84 -17.96 2.55
CA GLY A 102 18.73 -17.99 3.51
C GLY A 102 18.86 -17.02 4.70
N ARG A 103 19.84 -16.10 4.71
CA ARG A 103 19.97 -15.13 5.80
C ARG A 103 18.91 -14.03 5.66
N PRO A 104 18.18 -13.66 6.73
CA PRO A 104 17.18 -12.59 6.66
C PRO A 104 17.86 -11.23 6.39
N THR A 105 17.23 -10.41 5.54
CA THR A 105 17.75 -9.09 5.13
C THR A 105 17.03 -7.93 5.81
N LEU A 106 15.84 -8.16 6.38
CA LEU A 106 15.13 -7.18 7.20
C LEU A 106 15.92 -6.88 8.47
N THR A 107 16.18 -5.59 8.71
CA THR A 107 16.93 -5.12 9.87
C THR A 107 16.04 -4.30 10.81
N GLY A 108 16.12 -4.59 12.11
CA GLY A 108 15.37 -3.90 13.15
C GLY A 108 13.92 -4.40 13.30
N PRO A 109 13.17 -3.84 14.28
CA PRO A 109 11.80 -4.22 14.52
C PRO A 109 10.86 -3.67 13.44
N LEU A 110 9.68 -4.28 13.33
CA LEU A 110 8.56 -3.67 12.61
C LEU A 110 8.14 -2.35 13.28
N PRO A 111 7.61 -1.37 12.53
CA PRO A 111 7.23 -0.08 13.08
C PRO A 111 6.11 -0.23 14.13
N ASP A 112 6.19 0.54 15.22
CA ASP A 112 5.07 0.72 16.15
C ASP A 112 3.98 1.56 15.48
N LEU A 113 2.79 0.96 15.34
CA LEU A 113 1.64 1.56 14.68
C LEU A 113 0.64 2.18 15.68
N THR A 114 0.98 2.25 16.96
CA THR A 114 0.16 2.92 17.97
C THR A 114 -0.09 4.37 17.57
N GLY A 115 -1.35 4.83 17.62
CA GLY A 115 -1.73 6.22 17.29
C GLY A 115 -1.70 6.58 15.80
N PHE A 116 -1.55 5.60 14.89
CA PHE A 116 -1.81 5.79 13.47
C PHE A 116 -3.32 5.81 13.20
N ALA A 117 -3.75 6.65 12.27
CA ALA A 117 -5.15 6.88 11.95
C ALA A 117 -5.75 5.74 11.11
N ALA A 118 -4.96 5.20 10.18
CA ALA A 118 -5.34 4.11 9.28
C ALA A 118 -4.74 2.77 9.70
N PHE A 119 -3.48 2.73 10.14
CA PHE A 119 -2.77 1.47 10.41
C PHE A 119 -3.06 0.87 11.78
N ARG A 120 -3.24 -0.46 11.82
CA ARG A 120 -3.46 -1.23 13.05
C ARG A 120 -2.42 -2.30 13.29
N GLN A 121 -1.93 -2.92 12.21
CA GLN A 121 -0.89 -3.94 12.27
C GLN A 121 -0.21 -4.05 10.91
N VAL A 122 1.04 -4.47 10.91
CA VAL A 122 1.76 -4.93 9.71
C VAL A 122 2.35 -6.31 10.01
N ALA A 123 2.33 -7.20 9.03
CA ALA A 123 2.91 -8.54 9.13
C ALA A 123 3.44 -9.01 7.78
N ASP A 124 4.47 -9.86 7.81
CA ASP A 124 4.87 -10.66 6.65
C ASP A 124 3.84 -11.78 6.39
N ALA A 125 3.76 -12.21 5.13
CA ALA A 125 2.89 -13.31 4.71
C ALA A 125 3.56 -14.27 3.72
N GLY A 126 4.68 -13.91 3.11
CA GLY A 126 5.39 -14.81 2.22
C GLY A 126 6.67 -14.18 1.70
N ASP A 127 7.65 -15.03 1.46
CA ASP A 127 8.93 -14.69 0.83
C ASP A 127 9.42 -15.94 0.08
N PHE A 128 8.87 -16.17 -1.11
CA PHE A 128 9.10 -17.38 -1.89
C PHE A 128 9.17 -17.06 -3.39
N GLU A 129 10.06 -17.70 -4.15
CA GLU A 129 10.19 -17.50 -5.61
C GLU A 129 10.28 -16.02 -6.06
N ALA A 130 10.96 -15.18 -5.27
CA ALA A 130 11.04 -13.72 -5.48
C ALA A 130 9.66 -13.01 -5.47
N GLN A 131 8.66 -13.61 -4.84
CA GLN A 131 7.44 -12.96 -4.37
C GLN A 131 7.62 -12.63 -2.90
N LEU A 132 7.50 -11.34 -2.57
CA LEU A 132 7.48 -10.87 -1.20
C LEU A 132 6.09 -10.34 -0.89
N THR A 133 5.37 -11.04 0.00
CA THR A 133 3.99 -10.76 0.36
C THR A 133 3.90 -10.22 1.78
N TRP A 134 3.25 -9.07 1.94
CA TRP A 134 3.01 -8.41 3.22
C TRP A 134 1.54 -8.02 3.39
N GLY A 135 1.10 -7.89 4.63
CA GLY A 135 -0.23 -7.41 4.95
C GLY A 135 -0.23 -6.23 5.91
N ILE A 136 -1.19 -5.33 5.70
CA ILE A 136 -1.48 -4.19 6.57
C ILE A 136 -2.92 -4.34 7.05
N GLY A 137 -3.07 -4.54 8.36
CA GLY A 137 -4.34 -4.42 9.03
C GLY A 137 -4.73 -2.95 9.16
N VAL A 138 -5.88 -2.56 8.62
CA VAL A 138 -6.31 -1.15 8.58
C VAL A 138 -7.65 -0.92 9.27
N ALA A 139 -7.86 0.31 9.74
CA ALA A 139 -9.03 0.71 10.50
C ALA A 139 -10.33 0.65 9.69
N ALA A 140 -10.25 0.91 8.38
CA ALA A 140 -11.37 0.87 7.44
C ALA A 140 -10.85 0.73 6.01
N ARG A 141 -11.74 0.34 5.09
CA ARG A 141 -11.45 0.30 3.65
C ARG A 141 -11.59 1.70 3.06
N THR A 142 -10.47 2.33 2.74
CA THR A 142 -10.36 3.69 2.18
C THR A 142 -9.51 3.69 0.91
N GLY A 143 -9.24 4.85 0.33
CA GLY A 143 -8.28 4.97 -0.78
C GLY A 143 -6.91 4.39 -0.41
N ILE A 144 -6.27 3.73 -1.36
CA ILE A 144 -4.91 3.21 -1.25
C ILE A 144 -4.11 3.58 -2.49
N ARG A 145 -2.80 3.81 -2.33
CA ARG A 145 -1.90 4.13 -3.44
C ARG A 145 -0.52 3.58 -3.13
N ALA A 146 0.05 2.90 -4.12
CA ALA A 146 1.47 2.59 -4.12
C ALA A 146 2.24 3.65 -4.92
N THR A 147 3.39 4.04 -4.42
CA THR A 147 4.36 4.86 -5.16
C THR A 147 5.75 4.26 -5.00
N THR A 148 6.47 4.17 -6.11
CA THR A 148 7.86 3.71 -6.08
C THR A 148 8.79 4.89 -6.25
N LEU A 149 9.82 4.96 -5.39
CA LEU A 149 10.86 5.98 -5.40
C LEU A 149 12.20 5.31 -5.70
N THR A 150 13.08 6.00 -6.41
CA THR A 150 14.44 5.55 -6.70
C THR A 150 15.47 6.38 -5.95
N GLY A 151 16.69 5.85 -5.79
CA GLY A 151 17.82 6.52 -5.14
C GLY A 151 17.59 6.94 -3.68
N PRO A 152 17.35 6.02 -2.71
CA PRO A 152 17.29 4.55 -2.80
C PRO A 152 15.91 4.01 -3.19
N THR A 153 15.86 2.74 -3.62
CA THR A 153 14.62 2.04 -3.98
C THR A 153 13.70 1.93 -2.78
N ARG A 154 12.50 2.50 -2.89
CA ARG A 154 11.48 2.45 -1.84
C ARG A 154 10.12 2.23 -2.47
N VAL A 155 9.33 1.34 -1.88
CA VAL A 155 7.91 1.22 -2.18
C VAL A 155 7.13 1.80 -1.01
N ALA A 156 6.40 2.88 -1.28
CA ALA A 156 5.55 3.54 -0.30
C ALA A 156 4.08 3.22 -0.58
N VAL A 157 3.40 2.67 0.43
CA VAL A 157 1.97 2.38 0.44
C VAL A 157 1.27 3.40 1.31
N ASP A 158 0.50 4.27 0.66
CA ASP A 158 -0.36 5.26 1.31
C ASP A 158 -1.73 4.65 1.52
N VAL A 159 -2.22 4.67 2.77
CA VAL A 159 -3.61 4.35 3.09
C VAL A 159 -4.27 5.61 3.61
N TRP A 160 -5.26 6.09 2.88
CA TRP A 160 -5.96 7.32 3.23
C TRP A 160 -6.65 7.16 4.56
N HIS A 161 -6.64 8.21 5.35
CA HIS A 161 -7.40 8.24 6.58
C HIS A 161 -8.86 8.04 6.23
N ALA A 162 -9.51 7.14 6.97
CA ALA A 162 -10.95 7.17 7.01
C ALA A 162 -11.35 8.55 7.50
N GLU A 163 -12.27 9.20 6.78
CA GLU A 163 -13.00 10.31 7.37
C GLU A 163 -13.52 9.81 8.74
N PRO A 164 -13.26 10.52 9.84
CA PRO A 164 -13.60 10.07 11.19
C PRO A 164 -15.06 9.58 11.27
N GLY A 165 -15.32 8.28 11.16
CA GLY A 165 -16.67 7.73 11.00
C GLY A 165 -17.08 7.49 9.53
N THR A 166 -16.37 6.65 8.79
CA THR A 166 -16.92 6.02 7.59
C THR A 166 -18.11 5.14 8.00
N GLY A 167 -19.32 5.63 7.71
CA GLY A 167 -20.62 5.12 8.16
C GLY A 167 -21.39 6.22 8.92
N ASP A 168 -22.71 6.12 9.08
CA ASP A 168 -23.56 7.10 9.80
C ASP A 168 -23.21 7.31 11.30
N GLN A 169 -22.06 6.80 11.73
CA GLN A 169 -21.61 6.79 13.11
C GLN A 169 -21.07 8.16 13.49
N LEU A 170 -21.81 8.85 14.34
CA LEU A 170 -21.37 10.05 15.05
C LEU A 170 -20.25 9.68 16.03
N LEU A 171 -19.20 10.51 16.16
CA LEU A 171 -18.26 10.37 17.28
C LEU A 171 -18.70 11.25 18.45
N ARG A 172 -18.65 10.71 19.66
CA ARG A 172 -19.05 11.38 20.90
C ARG A 172 -18.28 10.81 22.08
N ARG A 173 -18.45 11.44 23.24
CA ARG A 173 -17.82 11.00 24.48
C ARG A 173 -18.06 9.51 24.74
N GLY A 174 -16.97 8.78 25.03
CA GLY A 174 -16.98 7.34 25.29
C GLY A 174 -16.65 6.48 24.06
N ASP A 175 -16.69 7.03 22.85
CA ASP A 175 -16.23 6.31 21.67
C ASP A 175 -14.71 6.08 21.71
N VAL A 176 -14.27 4.99 21.10
CA VAL A 176 -12.85 4.63 21.01
C VAL A 176 -12.46 4.21 19.59
N GLY A 177 -11.17 4.32 19.29
CA GLY A 177 -10.54 3.78 18.09
C GLY A 177 -10.04 4.83 17.10
N ALA A 178 -9.69 4.35 15.90
CA ALA A 178 -9.00 5.12 14.86
C ALA A 178 -9.76 6.38 14.45
N GLY A 179 -11.08 6.32 14.33
CA GLY A 179 -11.88 7.51 14.02
C GLY A 179 -11.68 8.63 15.04
N VAL A 180 -11.55 8.27 16.32
CA VAL A 180 -11.26 9.21 17.40
C VAL A 180 -9.83 9.73 17.29
N ALA A 181 -8.83 8.88 17.06
CA ALA A 181 -7.45 9.33 16.87
C ALA A 181 -7.31 10.28 15.67
N THR A 182 -7.93 9.96 14.53
CA THR A 182 -7.96 10.85 13.36
C THR A 182 -8.58 12.19 13.74
N TRP A 183 -9.71 12.19 14.44
CA TRP A 183 -10.36 13.41 14.89
C TRP A 183 -9.50 14.23 15.87
N GLN A 184 -8.91 13.58 16.88
CA GLN A 184 -8.00 14.20 17.84
C GLN A 184 -6.79 14.83 17.14
N TRP A 185 -6.16 14.09 16.23
CA TRP A 185 -5.02 14.59 15.47
C TRP A 185 -5.40 15.79 14.60
N ARG A 186 -6.55 15.73 13.91
CA ARG A 186 -7.08 16.85 13.12
C ARG A 186 -7.40 18.08 14.01
N LEU A 187 -7.93 17.87 15.21
CA LEU A 187 -8.15 18.94 16.19
C LEU A 187 -6.83 19.61 16.60
N VAL A 188 -5.74 18.84 16.80
CA VAL A 188 -4.41 19.41 17.07
C VAL A 188 -3.98 20.35 15.95
N GLN A 189 -4.18 19.95 14.68
CA GLN A 189 -3.81 20.77 13.53
C GLN A 189 -4.72 22.00 13.38
N ALA A 190 -6.03 21.80 13.40
CA ALA A 190 -7.03 22.86 13.16
C ALA A 190 -7.06 23.92 14.25
N LEU A 191 -6.91 23.50 15.52
CA LEU A 191 -6.92 24.41 16.67
C LEU A 191 -5.51 24.91 17.05
N ARG A 192 -4.45 24.35 16.43
CA ARG A 192 -3.04 24.65 16.72
C ARG A 192 -2.71 24.60 18.22
N ARG A 193 -3.26 23.60 18.92
CA ARG A 193 -3.06 23.40 20.36
C ARG A 193 -2.91 21.91 20.70
N PRO A 194 -2.19 21.57 21.77
CA PRO A 194 -1.99 20.18 22.15
C PRO A 194 -3.30 19.50 22.59
N LEU A 195 -3.47 18.24 22.17
CA LEU A 195 -4.51 17.31 22.59
C LEU A 195 -3.94 15.89 22.48
N ALA A 196 -4.23 15.04 23.47
CA ALA A 196 -3.83 13.64 23.39
C ALA A 196 -4.50 12.94 22.20
N VAL A 197 -3.72 12.18 21.43
CA VAL A 197 -4.19 11.31 20.35
C VAL A 197 -4.11 9.87 20.87
N ASP A 198 -5.03 9.54 21.76
CA ASP A 198 -5.04 8.31 22.56
C ASP A 198 -6.14 7.33 22.16
N GLU A 199 -6.82 7.59 21.03
CA GLU A 199 -7.97 6.83 20.53
C GLU A 199 -9.19 6.87 21.45
N HIS A 200 -9.21 7.63 22.54
CA HIS A 200 -10.35 7.70 23.47
C HIS A 200 -11.05 9.05 23.39
N PHE A 201 -12.35 9.04 23.09
CA PHE A 201 -13.12 10.28 23.02
C PHE A 201 -13.50 10.70 24.44
N GLY A 202 -12.53 11.24 25.16
CA GLY A 202 -12.67 11.69 26.53
C GLY A 202 -13.22 13.12 26.65
N PRO A 203 -13.36 13.63 27.88
CA PRO A 203 -13.79 15.01 28.13
C PRO A 203 -12.93 16.08 27.45
N ALA A 204 -11.62 15.82 27.29
CA ALA A 204 -10.70 16.72 26.60
C ALA A 204 -11.01 16.80 25.09
N THR A 205 -11.21 15.65 24.44
CA THR A 205 -11.55 15.56 23.02
C THR A 205 -12.90 16.19 22.74
N GLU A 206 -13.89 15.97 23.60
CA GLU A 206 -15.21 16.58 23.45
C GLU A 206 -15.17 18.10 23.63
N ARG A 207 -14.42 18.61 24.61
CA ARG A 207 -14.21 20.06 24.76
C ARG A 207 -13.56 20.65 23.51
N ALA A 208 -12.53 19.99 22.98
CA ALA A 208 -11.90 20.43 21.75
C ALA A 208 -12.81 20.36 20.53
N THR A 209 -13.71 19.38 20.50
CA THR A 209 -14.74 19.29 19.45
C THR A 209 -15.69 20.48 19.52
N ARG A 210 -16.16 20.85 20.72
CA ARG A 210 -17.02 22.03 20.92
C ARG A 210 -16.32 23.33 20.53
N ASP A 211 -15.06 23.49 20.92
CA ASP A 211 -14.28 24.68 20.58
C ASP A 211 -14.11 24.80 19.05
N PHE A 212 -13.82 23.69 18.37
CA PHE A 212 -13.76 23.63 16.91
C PHE A 212 -15.12 23.97 16.27
N GLN A 213 -16.21 23.36 16.74
CA GLN A 213 -17.55 23.64 16.23
C GLN A 213 -17.92 25.12 16.40
N HIS A 214 -17.62 25.72 17.55
CA HIS A 214 -17.85 27.13 17.79
C HIS A 214 -17.04 28.01 16.83
N ALA A 215 -15.76 27.69 16.63
CA ALA A 215 -14.90 28.41 15.68
C ALA A 215 -15.36 28.29 14.22
N GLN A 216 -16.12 27.25 13.88
CA GLN A 216 -16.66 27.00 12.54
C GLN A 216 -18.15 27.37 12.41
N HIS A 217 -18.72 28.10 13.39
CA HIS A 217 -20.14 28.49 13.39
C HIS A 217 -21.13 27.32 13.28
N LEU A 218 -20.78 26.18 13.86
CA LEU A 218 -21.64 25.00 13.98
C LEU A 218 -22.29 24.95 15.37
N THR A 219 -23.32 24.12 15.52
CA THR A 219 -23.81 23.74 16.85
C THR A 219 -22.69 23.07 17.63
N ALA A 220 -22.30 23.68 18.76
CA ALA A 220 -21.24 23.17 19.64
C ALA A 220 -21.73 22.07 20.59
N ASP A 221 -22.35 21.03 20.03
CA ASP A 221 -22.90 19.89 20.79
C ASP A 221 -21.82 18.92 21.28
N GLY A 222 -20.60 19.00 20.75
CA GLY A 222 -19.48 18.11 21.07
C GLY A 222 -19.56 16.77 20.34
N VAL A 223 -20.47 16.65 19.37
CA VAL A 223 -20.70 15.45 18.56
C VAL A 223 -20.13 15.65 17.16
N VAL A 224 -19.28 14.72 16.72
CA VAL A 224 -18.69 14.75 15.39
C VAL A 224 -19.67 14.12 14.41
N GLY A 225 -20.43 14.98 13.73
CA GLY A 225 -21.30 14.60 12.62
C GLY A 225 -20.77 15.08 11.26
N PRO A 226 -21.54 14.85 10.18
CA PRO A 226 -21.16 15.25 8.82
C PRO A 226 -20.75 16.72 8.67
N ARG A 227 -21.43 17.64 9.36
CA ARG A 227 -21.10 19.08 9.33
C ARG A 227 -19.75 19.40 9.97
N SER A 228 -19.48 18.84 11.16
CA SER A 228 -18.19 19.00 11.85
C SER A 228 -17.03 18.48 10.98
N ARG A 229 -17.24 17.37 10.28
CA ARG A 229 -16.26 16.77 9.37
C ARG A 229 -16.01 17.62 8.14
N ALA A 230 -17.07 18.07 7.48
CA ALA A 230 -16.97 18.93 6.30
C ALA A 230 -16.21 20.22 6.62
N ALA A 231 -16.50 20.84 7.77
CA ALA A 231 -15.76 22.00 8.24
C ALA A 231 -14.27 21.67 8.49
N MET A 232 -13.98 20.50 9.09
CA MET A 232 -12.60 20.07 9.35
C MET A 232 -11.81 19.87 8.05
N ALA A 233 -12.42 19.25 7.05
CA ALA A 233 -11.83 19.08 5.73
C ALA A 233 -11.52 20.43 5.06
N ALA A 234 -12.47 21.37 5.10
CA ALA A 234 -12.28 22.71 4.56
C ALA A 234 -11.13 23.47 5.26
N VAL A 235 -11.02 23.36 6.59
CA VAL A 235 -9.95 24.01 7.38
C VAL A 235 -8.58 23.44 7.06
N LEU A 236 -8.48 22.13 6.82
CA LEU A 236 -7.21 21.42 6.61
C LEU A 236 -6.84 21.21 5.14
N GLY A 237 -7.71 21.60 4.19
CA GLY A 237 -7.48 21.41 2.76
C GLY A 237 -7.40 19.93 2.35
N LEU A 238 -8.26 19.10 2.93
CA LEU A 238 -8.34 17.65 2.70
C LEU A 238 -9.21 17.29 1.50
#